data_AF-A0A0A7CLZ8-F1
#
_entry.id   AF-A0A0A7CLZ8-F1
#
_cell.length_a   1.000
_cell.length_b   1.000
_cell.length_c   1.000
_cell.angle_alpha   90.00
_cell.angle_beta   90.00
_cell.angle_gamma   90.00
#
_symmetry.space_group_name_H-M   'P 1'
#
loop_
_entity.id
_entity.type
_entity.pdbx_description
1 polymer ?
#
loop_
_entity_poly.entity_id
_entity_poly.type
_entity_poly.pdbx_seq_one_letter_code
_entity_poly.pdbx_strand_id
1 'polypeptide(L)'
;MNQYIAFLAALAIASIEAKGLDTYLSKDLFQKLYPNALPIYQYENMITMSKKYPSFANTGNDDVDKREVAAFLGQISLESGDLQYVEEINKSDYCQASPSYPCAAGKQYFGRGPIQLSWNYNYKDFGDAFGKDLVNNPDLIAKDKDLVWLSAFWFWNSDKYNGNIHDVVGQPGGFAYTTYLINGGLECGPNPPNKESEKTRIASYKKYCGVLGVDAGNDLSCQTSAYPPTTPWPKTKSPSPTVNPTDVPTQKPTSQPTNSPTNQPTNAPTSAPTSAPTSAPTSAPTTKPSSKPTKAPTTKPTKAPSPAGPTKKVWEQCGGKDYTGSVNCENGSICYYQDEWYSQCIPSKQRRL
;
A
#
# COMPACT_ATOMS: atom_id res chain seq x y z
N MET A 1 66.36 16.73 -10.51
CA MET A 1 65.21 16.63 -11.45
C MET A 1 64.62 15.25 -11.30
N ASN A 2 63.49 15.11 -10.58
CA ASN A 2 62.73 13.86 -10.60
C ASN A 2 61.25 14.22 -10.46
N GLN A 3 60.57 14.18 -11.59
CA GLN A 3 59.12 14.10 -11.68
C GLN A 3 58.70 12.75 -11.10
N TYR A 4 57.71 12.70 -10.22
CA TYR A 4 56.68 11.64 -10.24
C TYR A 4 55.44 12.17 -9.50
N ILE A 5 54.40 12.37 -10.31
CA ILE A 5 53.04 12.76 -9.94
C ILE A 5 52.41 11.59 -9.19
N ALA A 6 52.04 11.78 -7.93
CA ALA A 6 51.22 10.82 -7.19
C ALA A 6 49.75 11.07 -7.52
N PHE A 7 49.16 10.17 -8.30
CA PHE A 7 47.72 10.07 -8.49
C PHE A 7 47.06 9.68 -7.15
N LEU A 8 46.37 10.63 -6.52
CA LEU A 8 45.40 10.33 -5.48
C LEU A 8 44.08 9.97 -6.16
N ALA A 9 43.77 8.67 -6.22
CA ALA A 9 42.42 8.22 -6.49
C ALA A 9 41.55 8.57 -5.28
N ALA A 10 40.76 9.63 -5.41
CA ALA A 10 39.67 9.90 -4.47
C ALA A 10 38.63 8.79 -4.64
N LEU A 11 38.47 7.93 -3.63
CA LEU A 11 37.23 7.15 -3.49
C LEU A 11 36.11 8.15 -3.22
N ALA A 12 35.37 8.51 -4.26
CA ALA A 12 34.05 9.10 -4.11
C ALA A 12 33.17 8.02 -3.49
N ILE A 13 32.95 8.11 -2.17
CA ILE A 13 31.77 7.51 -1.58
C ILE A 13 30.62 8.34 -2.16
N ALA A 14 30.01 7.85 -3.23
CA ALA A 14 28.74 8.38 -3.68
C ALA A 14 27.78 8.19 -2.50
N SER A 15 27.48 9.29 -1.80
CA SER A 15 26.31 9.37 -0.95
C SER A 15 25.14 8.95 -1.85
N ILE A 16 24.56 7.78 -1.58
CA ILE A 16 23.26 7.45 -2.14
C ILE A 16 22.32 8.49 -1.53
N GLU A 17 22.08 9.58 -2.24
CA GLU A 17 20.97 10.47 -1.90
C GLU A 17 19.73 9.58 -1.89
N ALA A 18 19.05 9.53 -0.74
CA ALA A 18 17.80 8.78 -0.63
C ALA A 18 16.86 9.28 -1.73
N LYS A 19 16.53 8.41 -2.68
CA LYS A 19 15.66 8.75 -3.79
C LYS A 19 14.24 8.71 -3.26
N GLY A 20 13.64 9.87 -2.98
CA GLY A 20 12.23 9.97 -2.59
C GLY A 20 11.33 10.23 -3.79
N LEU A 21 10.04 10.47 -3.51
CA LEU A 21 9.06 10.92 -4.51
C LEU A 21 9.57 12.09 -5.37
N ASP A 22 10.30 13.04 -4.77
CA ASP A 22 10.90 14.20 -5.43
C ASP A 22 11.95 13.84 -6.50
N THR A 23 12.48 12.62 -6.48
CA THR A 23 13.35 12.08 -7.55
C THR A 23 12.60 11.89 -8.86
N TYR A 24 11.34 11.44 -8.77
CA TYR A 24 10.53 11.05 -9.93
C TYR A 24 9.47 12.09 -10.28
N LEU A 25 9.11 12.95 -9.33
CA LEU A 25 8.06 13.95 -9.48
C LEU A 25 8.58 15.32 -9.04
N SER A 26 9.13 16.07 -9.99
CA SER A 26 9.51 17.46 -9.76
C SER A 26 8.26 18.35 -9.62
N LYS A 27 8.42 19.54 -9.02
CA LYS A 27 7.34 20.53 -8.92
C LYS A 27 6.77 20.91 -10.28
N ASP A 28 7.64 21.14 -11.26
CA ASP A 28 7.23 21.49 -12.63
C ASP A 28 6.44 20.35 -13.28
N LEU A 29 6.85 19.10 -13.05
CA LEU A 29 6.11 17.95 -13.56
C LEU A 29 4.76 17.83 -12.86
N PHE A 30 4.70 17.95 -11.53
CA PHE A 30 3.44 17.96 -10.78
C PHE A 30 2.46 19.02 -11.31
N GLN A 31 2.92 20.25 -11.53
CA GLN A 31 2.10 21.34 -12.07
C GLN A 31 1.64 21.09 -13.51
N LYS A 32 2.47 20.41 -14.34
CA LYS A 32 2.07 20.00 -15.70
C LYS A 32 1.04 18.88 -15.69
N LEU A 33 1.15 17.94 -14.75
CA LEU A 33 0.23 16.81 -14.63
C LEU A 33 -1.12 17.25 -14.04
N TYR A 34 -1.12 18.20 -13.10
CA TYR A 34 -2.31 18.70 -12.42
C TYR A 34 -2.43 20.23 -12.49
N PRO A 35 -2.60 20.82 -13.69
CA PRO A 35 -2.62 22.27 -13.86
C PRO A 35 -3.80 22.96 -13.16
N ASN A 36 -4.86 22.19 -12.85
CA ASN A 36 -6.09 22.68 -12.22
C ASN A 36 -6.26 22.18 -10.77
N ALA A 37 -5.19 21.64 -10.16
CA ALA A 37 -5.26 21.17 -8.77
C ALA A 37 -5.76 22.28 -7.82
N LEU A 38 -6.65 21.93 -6.89
CA LEU A 38 -7.12 22.88 -5.89
C LEU A 38 -5.95 23.39 -5.03
N PRO A 39 -5.99 24.65 -4.53
CA PRO A 39 -4.91 25.25 -3.74
C PRO A 39 -4.50 24.51 -2.45
N ILE A 40 -5.34 23.58 -1.97
CA ILE A 40 -5.03 22.73 -0.83
C ILE A 40 -3.99 21.66 -1.16
N TYR A 41 -3.90 21.23 -2.42
CA TYR A 41 -2.96 20.22 -2.90
C TYR A 41 -1.60 20.83 -3.25
N GLN A 42 -0.88 21.28 -2.22
CA GLN A 42 0.43 21.90 -2.42
C GLN A 42 1.53 20.86 -2.58
N TYR A 43 2.39 21.04 -3.58
CA TYR A 43 3.51 20.14 -3.88
C TYR A 43 4.47 20.02 -2.68
N GLU A 44 4.77 21.12 -2.02
CA GLU A 44 5.68 21.16 -0.87
C GLU A 44 5.16 20.31 0.30
N ASN A 45 3.85 20.36 0.55
CA ASN A 45 3.21 19.53 1.57
C ASN A 45 3.20 18.05 1.15
N MET A 46 2.97 17.75 -0.14
CA MET A 46 3.06 16.38 -0.67
C MET A 46 4.45 15.78 -0.41
N ILE A 47 5.52 16.49 -0.78
CA ILE A 47 6.90 16.01 -0.58
C ILE A 47 7.25 15.93 0.92
N THR A 48 6.80 16.90 1.73
CA THR A 48 7.04 16.84 3.18
C THR A 48 6.34 15.64 3.82
N MET A 49 5.10 15.34 3.43
CA MET A 49 4.35 14.21 3.97
C MET A 49 4.84 12.85 3.44
N SER A 50 5.31 12.77 2.19
CA SER A 50 5.89 11.53 1.65
C SER A 50 7.11 11.08 2.45
N LYS A 51 7.91 12.02 2.99
CA LYS A 51 9.09 11.73 3.82
C LYS A 51 8.78 11.02 5.14
N LYS A 52 7.51 10.98 5.58
CA LYS A 52 7.10 10.12 6.71
C LYS A 52 7.11 8.64 6.38
N TYR A 53 7.15 8.29 5.10
CA TYR A 53 7.23 6.93 4.57
C TYR A 53 8.50 6.78 3.72
N PRO A 54 9.68 6.65 4.35
CA PRO A 54 10.97 6.78 3.65
C PRO A 54 11.25 5.66 2.64
N SER A 55 10.47 4.58 2.62
CA SER A 55 10.54 3.51 1.62
C SER A 55 9.71 3.80 0.37
N PHE A 56 8.73 4.70 0.44
CA PHE A 56 7.87 5.05 -0.70
C PHE A 56 8.71 5.66 -1.83
N ALA A 57 8.64 5.04 -3.00
CA ALA A 57 9.47 5.34 -4.17
C ALA A 57 11.00 5.28 -3.89
N ASN A 58 11.42 4.42 -2.96
CA ASN A 58 12.79 4.30 -2.50
C ASN A 58 13.16 2.85 -2.13
N THR A 59 12.72 1.88 -2.94
CA THR A 59 12.96 0.45 -2.69
C THR A 59 14.38 0.01 -3.09
N GLY A 60 15.12 0.87 -3.80
CA GLY A 60 16.42 0.54 -4.39
C GLY A 60 16.31 -0.10 -5.78
N ASN A 61 15.09 -0.21 -6.32
CA ASN A 61 14.82 -0.66 -7.68
C ASN A 61 14.07 0.44 -8.44
N ASP A 62 14.78 1.11 -9.35
CA ASP A 62 14.30 2.29 -10.07
C ASP A 62 13.00 2.04 -10.85
N ASP A 63 12.82 0.84 -11.42
CA ASP A 63 11.61 0.48 -12.16
C ASP A 63 10.42 0.26 -11.22
N VAL A 64 10.65 -0.38 -10.06
CA VAL A 64 9.63 -0.56 -9.02
C VAL A 64 9.21 0.80 -8.46
N ASP A 65 10.18 1.67 -8.18
CA ASP A 65 9.96 3.01 -7.62
C ASP A 65 9.17 3.89 -8.62
N LYS A 66 9.54 3.89 -9.91
CA LYS A 66 8.77 4.58 -10.96
C LYS A 66 7.35 4.03 -11.11
N ARG A 67 7.17 2.71 -11.07
CA ARG A 67 5.83 2.10 -11.13
C ARG A 67 4.99 2.46 -9.91
N GLU A 68 5.58 2.49 -8.72
CA GLU A 68 4.90 2.95 -7.50
C GLU A 68 4.41 4.41 -7.66
N VAL A 69 5.29 5.32 -8.11
CA VAL A 69 4.91 6.72 -8.34
C VAL A 69 3.83 6.83 -9.42
N ALA A 70 3.96 6.11 -10.54
CA ALA A 70 2.97 6.10 -11.61
C ALA A 70 1.60 5.60 -11.13
N ALA A 71 1.59 4.55 -10.31
CA ALA A 71 0.37 4.00 -9.74
C ALA A 71 -0.25 4.99 -8.74
N PHE A 72 0.55 5.58 -7.84
CA PHE A 72 0.06 6.58 -6.89
C PHE A 72 -0.61 7.74 -7.60
N LEU A 73 0.04 8.31 -8.63
CA LEU A 73 -0.51 9.37 -9.46
C LEU A 73 -1.78 8.93 -10.21
N GLY A 74 -1.77 7.73 -10.78
CA GLY A 74 -2.93 7.14 -11.48
C GLY A 74 -4.16 7.00 -10.60
N GLN A 75 -3.97 6.49 -9.39
CA GLN A 75 -5.05 6.26 -8.44
C GLN A 75 -5.62 7.60 -7.93
N ILE A 76 -4.78 8.53 -7.46
CA ILE A 76 -5.28 9.81 -6.95
C ILE A 76 -5.94 10.66 -8.05
N SER A 77 -5.51 10.52 -9.31
CA SER A 77 -6.14 11.19 -10.46
C SER A 77 -7.61 10.80 -10.59
N LEU A 78 -7.93 9.50 -10.52
CA LEU A 78 -9.31 9.05 -10.60
C LEU A 78 -10.10 9.44 -9.35
N GLU A 79 -9.55 9.20 -8.16
CA GLU A 79 -10.25 9.44 -6.90
C GLU A 79 -10.64 10.92 -6.71
N SER A 80 -9.75 11.84 -7.05
CA SER A 80 -9.92 13.27 -6.77
C SER A 80 -10.29 14.11 -8.00
N GLY A 81 -10.51 13.49 -9.16
CA GLY A 81 -10.72 14.17 -10.43
C GLY A 81 -9.54 15.06 -10.80
N ASP A 82 -8.34 14.48 -10.86
CA ASP A 82 -7.07 15.19 -11.09
C ASP A 82 -6.82 16.30 -10.05
N LEU A 83 -7.08 16.01 -8.78
CA LEU A 83 -6.92 16.93 -7.64
C LEU A 83 -7.84 18.16 -7.70
N GLN A 84 -8.96 18.10 -8.45
CA GLN A 84 -9.96 19.17 -8.53
C GLN A 84 -11.05 19.05 -7.46
N TYR A 85 -11.11 17.92 -6.74
CA TYR A 85 -12.08 17.68 -5.67
C TYR A 85 -11.38 17.19 -4.41
N VAL A 86 -11.56 17.94 -3.31
CA VAL A 86 -11.06 17.55 -1.99
C VAL A 86 -12.06 16.74 -1.19
N GLU A 87 -13.35 16.89 -1.47
CA GLU A 87 -14.42 16.10 -0.89
C GLU A 87 -15.19 15.41 -2.00
N GLU A 88 -15.73 14.24 -1.67
CA GLU A 88 -16.63 13.49 -2.54
C GLU A 88 -17.79 14.37 -3.03
N ILE A 89 -18.15 14.22 -4.31
CA ILE A 89 -19.24 14.98 -4.93
C ILE A 89 -20.60 14.52 -4.39
N ASN A 90 -20.83 13.19 -4.38
CA ASN A 90 -22.11 12.60 -3.97
C ASN A 90 -22.05 12.05 -2.55
N LYS A 91 -21.89 12.96 -1.59
CA LYS A 91 -21.64 12.65 -0.18
C LYS A 91 -22.70 11.74 0.44
N SER A 92 -22.23 10.76 1.21
CA SER A 92 -23.04 9.90 2.09
C SER A 92 -22.42 9.84 3.49
N ASP A 93 -23.08 9.16 4.43
CA ASP A 93 -22.62 9.10 5.81
C ASP A 93 -21.38 8.22 5.99
N TYR A 94 -21.27 7.13 5.21
CA TYR A 94 -20.20 6.14 5.31
C TYR A 94 -19.90 5.71 6.75
N CYS A 95 -20.96 5.43 7.51
CA CYS A 95 -20.88 5.02 8.90
C CYS A 95 -21.25 3.54 9.04
N GLN A 96 -20.29 2.75 9.52
CA GLN A 96 -20.51 1.39 10.03
C GLN A 96 -20.15 1.38 11.52
N ALA A 97 -21.12 1.78 12.34
CA ALA A 97 -20.90 1.92 13.78
C ALA A 97 -20.60 0.57 14.44
N SER A 98 -19.56 0.55 15.27
CA SER A 98 -19.22 -0.56 16.17
C SER A 98 -18.58 -0.02 17.46
N PRO A 99 -18.42 -0.82 18.52
CA PRO A 99 -17.72 -0.37 19.72
C PRO A 99 -16.29 0.13 19.47
N SER A 100 -15.57 -0.49 18.52
CA SER A 100 -14.22 -0.09 18.14
C SER A 100 -14.19 1.09 17.16
N TYR A 101 -15.23 1.23 16.34
CA TYR A 101 -15.36 2.27 15.32
C TYR A 101 -16.68 3.03 15.50
N PRO A 102 -16.76 3.95 16.48
CA PRO A 102 -17.96 4.75 16.67
C PRO A 102 -18.15 5.74 15.51
N CYS A 103 -19.39 6.19 15.33
CA CYS A 103 -19.72 7.32 14.48
C CYS A 103 -20.18 8.48 15.36
N ALA A 104 -19.57 9.64 15.19
CA ALA A 104 -19.94 10.84 15.93
C ALA A 104 -21.26 11.42 15.41
N ALA A 105 -22.10 11.91 16.31
CA ALA A 105 -23.39 12.49 15.96
C ALA A 105 -23.22 13.68 14.98
N GLY A 106 -23.97 13.65 13.88
CA GLY A 106 -23.93 14.69 12.86
C GLY A 106 -22.66 14.74 12.01
N LYS A 107 -21.80 13.71 12.10
CA LYS A 107 -20.58 13.61 11.29
C LYS A 107 -20.74 12.60 10.16
N GLN A 108 -20.07 12.87 9.05
CA GLN A 108 -20.09 12.05 7.84
C GLN A 108 -18.66 11.75 7.39
N TYR A 109 -18.45 10.52 6.93
CA TYR A 109 -17.15 9.96 6.59
C TYR A 109 -17.02 9.66 5.10
N PHE A 110 -17.66 10.47 4.25
CA PHE A 110 -17.47 10.48 2.80
C PHE A 110 -16.01 10.75 2.41
N GLY A 111 -15.70 10.53 1.14
CA GLY A 111 -14.34 10.66 0.60
C GLY A 111 -13.73 12.04 0.84
N ARG A 112 -12.52 12.06 1.42
CA ARG A 112 -11.70 13.28 1.52
C ARG A 112 -10.25 13.05 1.10
N GLY A 113 -9.64 14.09 0.52
CA GLY A 113 -8.24 14.08 0.12
C GLY A 113 -7.97 13.31 -1.18
N PRO A 114 -6.68 13.12 -1.54
CA PRO A 114 -6.28 12.61 -2.86
C PRO A 114 -6.73 11.18 -3.11
N ILE A 115 -6.83 10.35 -2.07
CA ILE A 115 -7.26 8.95 -2.16
C ILE A 115 -8.74 8.77 -1.79
N GLN A 116 -9.47 9.87 -1.58
CA GLN A 116 -10.87 9.87 -1.11
C GLN A 116 -11.08 8.96 0.11
N LEU A 117 -10.31 9.19 1.18
CA LEU A 117 -10.42 8.42 2.42
C LEU A 117 -11.86 8.44 2.92
N SER A 118 -12.46 7.26 3.01
CA SER A 118 -13.89 7.05 3.29
C SER A 118 -14.09 6.05 4.41
N TRP A 119 -15.25 6.08 5.06
CA TRP A 119 -15.68 5.24 6.19
C TRP A 119 -15.11 5.58 7.56
N ASN A 120 -15.97 5.57 8.58
CA ASN A 120 -15.63 5.88 9.97
C ASN A 120 -14.41 5.11 10.52
N TYR A 121 -14.24 3.85 10.14
CA TYR A 121 -13.10 3.04 10.58
C TYR A 121 -11.76 3.53 10.02
N ASN A 122 -11.73 3.97 8.76
CA ASN A 122 -10.52 4.54 8.16
C ASN A 122 -10.19 5.90 8.77
N TYR A 123 -11.19 6.74 9.02
CA TYR A 123 -10.99 8.01 9.74
C TYR A 123 -10.46 7.76 11.16
N LYS A 124 -10.97 6.75 11.87
CA LYS A 124 -10.49 6.37 13.19
C LYS A 124 -9.03 5.92 13.15
N ASP A 125 -8.68 4.94 12.31
CA ASP A 125 -7.33 4.40 12.26
C ASP A 125 -6.31 5.43 11.79
N PHE A 126 -6.66 6.23 10.78
CA PHE A 126 -5.81 7.32 10.32
C PHE A 126 -5.63 8.39 11.40
N GLY A 127 -6.70 8.75 12.09
CA GLY A 127 -6.67 9.68 13.20
C GLY A 127 -5.75 9.20 14.32
N ASP A 128 -5.91 7.95 14.75
CA ASP A 128 -5.08 7.35 15.80
C ASP A 128 -3.59 7.34 15.43
N ALA A 129 -3.26 6.99 14.17
CA ALA A 129 -1.88 6.94 13.70
C ALA A 129 -1.14 8.28 13.84
N PHE A 130 -1.86 9.40 13.90
CA PHE A 130 -1.29 10.75 14.00
C PHE A 130 -1.82 11.58 15.17
N GLY A 131 -2.49 10.94 16.13
CA GLY A 131 -3.03 11.62 17.31
C GLY A 131 -4.07 12.70 16.98
N LYS A 132 -4.92 12.46 15.98
CA LYS A 132 -6.00 13.34 15.55
C LYS A 132 -7.35 12.70 15.78
N ASP A 133 -8.27 13.41 16.42
CA ASP A 133 -9.65 12.95 16.57
C ASP A 133 -10.46 13.23 15.29
N LEU A 134 -10.26 12.36 14.30
CA LEU A 134 -10.94 12.45 13.00
C LEU A 134 -12.33 11.78 13.00
N VAL A 135 -12.69 11.07 14.07
CA VAL A 135 -14.08 10.60 14.25
C VAL A 135 -14.99 11.78 14.53
N ASN A 136 -14.59 12.69 15.42
CA ASN A 136 -15.38 13.89 15.72
C ASN A 136 -15.08 15.06 14.76
N ASN A 137 -13.92 15.07 14.11
CA ASN A 137 -13.48 16.17 13.23
C ASN A 137 -13.02 15.68 11.84
N PRO A 138 -13.86 14.93 11.09
CA PRO A 138 -13.48 14.35 9.81
C PRO A 138 -13.17 15.40 8.74
N ASP A 139 -13.77 16.60 8.84
CA ASP A 139 -13.54 17.73 7.94
C ASP A 139 -12.13 18.32 8.01
N LEU A 140 -11.33 17.97 9.02
CA LEU A 140 -9.93 18.40 9.10
C LEU A 140 -9.10 17.91 7.90
N ILE A 141 -9.39 16.71 7.36
CA ILE A 141 -8.66 16.17 6.19
C ILE A 141 -8.79 17.10 4.99
N ALA A 142 -9.94 17.75 4.81
CA ALA A 142 -10.21 18.65 3.69
C ALA A 142 -9.80 20.12 3.94
N LYS A 143 -9.18 20.42 5.09
CA LYS A 143 -8.81 21.79 5.49
C LYS A 143 -7.33 21.95 5.79
N ASP A 144 -6.66 20.88 6.19
CA ASP A 144 -5.25 20.88 6.57
C ASP A 144 -4.38 20.34 5.41
N LYS A 145 -3.42 21.15 4.97
CA LYS A 145 -2.56 20.86 3.81
C LYS A 145 -1.59 19.71 4.04
N ASP A 146 -1.26 19.40 5.29
CA ASP A 146 -0.45 18.24 5.62
C ASP A 146 -1.36 17.01 5.72
N LEU A 147 -2.48 17.13 6.44
CA LEU A 147 -3.39 16.01 6.66
C LEU A 147 -4.01 15.48 5.37
N VAL A 148 -4.32 16.37 4.42
CA VAL A 148 -4.87 16.00 3.11
C VAL A 148 -3.92 15.04 2.37
N TRP A 149 -2.62 15.34 2.31
CA TRP A 149 -1.62 14.47 1.67
C TRP A 149 -1.28 13.26 2.52
N LEU A 150 -1.17 13.46 3.83
CA LEU A 150 -0.83 12.39 4.76
C LEU A 150 -1.88 11.28 4.76
N SER A 151 -3.16 11.60 4.51
CA SER A 151 -4.21 10.59 4.36
C SER A 151 -3.94 9.62 3.21
N ALA A 152 -3.46 10.11 2.07
CA ALA A 152 -3.14 9.29 0.91
C ALA A 152 -1.90 8.44 1.17
N PHE A 153 -0.83 9.03 1.71
CA PHE A 153 0.38 8.28 2.03
C PHE A 153 0.16 7.24 3.14
N TRP A 154 -0.66 7.58 4.14
CA TRP A 154 -1.03 6.62 5.18
C TRP A 154 -1.80 5.44 4.61
N PHE A 155 -2.82 5.69 3.77
CA PHE A 155 -3.59 4.61 3.16
C PHE A 155 -2.70 3.71 2.31
N TRP A 156 -1.80 4.32 1.53
CA TRP A 156 -0.87 3.62 0.65
C TRP A 156 0.10 2.68 1.39
N ASN A 157 0.56 3.09 2.58
CA ASN A 157 1.60 2.38 3.32
C ASN A 157 1.07 1.57 4.51
N SER A 158 -0.25 1.55 4.73
CA SER A 158 -0.85 0.80 5.85
C SER A 158 -1.26 -0.60 5.42
N ASP A 159 -1.04 -1.56 6.31
CA ASP A 159 -1.67 -2.88 6.19
C ASP A 159 -3.20 -2.69 6.28
N LYS A 160 -3.90 -3.12 5.23
CA LYS A 160 -5.36 -3.04 5.08
C LYS A 160 -5.88 -4.33 4.46
N TYR A 161 -6.93 -4.89 5.06
CA TYR A 161 -7.52 -6.16 4.65
C TYR A 161 -6.46 -7.29 4.63
N ASN A 162 -6.02 -7.70 3.45
CA ASN A 162 -5.03 -8.75 3.23
C ASN A 162 -3.77 -8.27 2.48
N GLY A 163 -3.49 -6.96 2.48
CA GLY A 163 -2.30 -6.43 1.84
C GLY A 163 -1.89 -5.03 2.26
N ASN A 164 -0.89 -4.51 1.56
CA ASN A 164 -0.31 -3.19 1.72
C ASN A 164 0.05 -2.70 0.32
N ILE A 165 -0.39 -1.50 -0.07
CA ILE A 165 -0.22 -1.06 -1.47
C ILE A 165 1.26 -0.90 -1.80
N HIS A 166 2.03 -0.26 -0.92
CA HIS A 166 3.47 -0.07 -1.08
C HIS A 166 4.20 -1.40 -1.33
N ASP A 167 3.86 -2.45 -0.57
CA ASP A 167 4.53 -3.76 -0.67
C ASP A 167 4.29 -4.47 -2.01
N VAL A 168 3.21 -4.14 -2.73
CA VAL A 168 2.77 -4.90 -3.91
C VAL A 168 2.88 -4.13 -5.22
N VAL A 169 2.66 -2.81 -5.20
CA VAL A 169 2.29 -2.02 -6.39
C VAL A 169 3.29 -2.07 -7.54
N GLY A 170 4.60 -2.09 -7.23
CA GLY A 170 5.65 -2.11 -8.25
C GLY A 170 6.00 -3.49 -8.79
N GLN A 171 5.36 -4.56 -8.29
CA GLN A 171 5.56 -5.96 -8.69
C GLN A 171 4.58 -6.39 -9.80
N PRO A 172 4.86 -7.49 -10.53
CA PRO A 172 3.89 -8.06 -11.49
C PRO A 172 2.53 -8.34 -10.83
N GLY A 173 1.44 -7.90 -11.46
CA GLY A 173 0.08 -7.98 -10.90
C GLY A 173 -0.21 -7.01 -9.74
N GLY A 174 0.80 -6.27 -9.27
CA GLY A 174 0.72 -5.33 -8.16
C GLY A 174 -0.32 -4.24 -8.38
N PHE A 175 -0.37 -3.67 -9.59
CA PHE A 175 -1.33 -2.61 -9.93
C PHE A 175 -2.80 -3.06 -9.82
N ALA A 176 -3.13 -4.27 -10.27
CA ALA A 176 -4.46 -4.85 -10.13
C ALA A 176 -4.81 -5.01 -8.64
N TYR A 177 -3.84 -5.48 -7.83
CA TYR A 177 -4.02 -5.63 -6.40
C TYR A 177 -4.20 -4.29 -5.69
N THR A 178 -3.48 -3.24 -6.12
CA THR A 178 -3.69 -1.86 -5.65
C THR A 178 -5.12 -1.40 -5.90
N THR A 179 -5.66 -1.64 -7.09
CA THR A 179 -7.05 -1.29 -7.42
C THR A 179 -8.04 -2.06 -6.54
N TYR A 180 -7.77 -3.33 -6.26
CA TYR A 180 -8.56 -4.13 -5.34
C TYR A 180 -8.55 -3.57 -3.90
N LEU A 181 -7.38 -3.18 -3.38
CA LEU A 181 -7.26 -2.58 -2.04
C LEU A 181 -7.96 -1.23 -1.92
N ILE A 182 -8.03 -0.45 -3.01
CA ILE A 182 -8.68 0.86 -3.04
C ILE A 182 -10.20 0.71 -3.17
N ASN A 183 -10.68 -0.08 -4.14
CA ASN A 183 -12.11 -0.13 -4.44
C ASN A 183 -12.59 -1.48 -5.02
N GLY A 184 -12.02 -2.59 -4.54
CA GLY A 184 -12.24 -3.92 -5.10
C GLY A 184 -13.69 -4.39 -5.12
N GLY A 185 -14.51 -3.97 -4.14
CA GLY A 185 -15.94 -4.32 -4.09
C GLY A 185 -16.76 -3.73 -5.25
N LEU A 186 -16.30 -2.63 -5.85
CA LEU A 186 -16.98 -1.99 -6.97
C LEU A 186 -16.31 -2.26 -8.32
N GLU A 187 -15.02 -2.57 -8.34
CA GLU A 187 -14.22 -2.55 -9.58
C GLU A 187 -13.58 -3.88 -9.97
N CYS A 188 -13.52 -4.86 -9.05
CA CYS A 188 -12.82 -6.12 -9.27
C CYS A 188 -13.74 -7.34 -9.30
N GLY A 189 -13.21 -8.46 -9.80
CA GLY A 189 -13.95 -9.72 -9.98
C GLY A 189 -14.49 -9.89 -11.42
N PRO A 190 -15.17 -11.00 -11.71
CA PRO A 190 -15.58 -11.32 -13.09
C PRO A 190 -16.68 -10.41 -13.64
N ASN A 191 -17.47 -9.75 -12.79
CA ASN A 191 -18.60 -8.90 -13.18
C ASN A 191 -18.81 -7.74 -12.18
N PRO A 192 -17.87 -6.80 -12.05
CA PRO A 192 -17.96 -5.72 -11.08
C PRO A 192 -19.05 -4.70 -11.45
N PRO A 193 -19.66 -4.02 -10.46
CA PRO A 193 -20.62 -2.93 -10.70
C PRO A 193 -20.07 -1.78 -11.54
N ASN A 194 -18.82 -1.39 -11.31
CA ASN A 194 -18.16 -0.23 -11.92
C ASN A 194 -16.90 -0.66 -12.69
N LYS A 195 -17.13 -1.31 -13.84
CA LYS A 195 -16.04 -1.83 -14.68
C LYS A 195 -15.24 -0.76 -15.43
N GLU A 196 -15.81 0.44 -15.62
CA GLU A 196 -15.16 1.50 -16.41
C GLU A 196 -14.13 2.28 -15.59
N SER A 197 -14.30 2.34 -14.26
CA SER A 197 -13.32 2.99 -13.37
C SER A 197 -11.99 2.27 -13.39
N GLU A 198 -11.96 0.93 -13.32
CA GLU A 198 -10.71 0.17 -13.40
C GLU A 198 -9.97 0.42 -14.72
N LYS A 199 -10.69 0.47 -15.86
CA LYS A 199 -10.08 0.80 -17.16
C LYS A 199 -9.46 2.20 -17.14
N THR A 200 -10.10 3.15 -16.46
CA THR A 200 -9.57 4.51 -16.29
C THR A 200 -8.32 4.52 -15.40
N ARG A 201 -8.29 3.70 -14.33
CA ARG A 201 -7.09 3.49 -13.50
C ARG A 201 -5.95 2.93 -14.34
N ILE A 202 -6.19 1.87 -15.13
CA ILE A 202 -5.19 1.25 -16.00
C ILE A 202 -4.66 2.25 -17.04
N ALA A 203 -5.55 3.03 -17.67
CA ALA A 203 -5.16 4.04 -18.65
C ALA A 203 -4.30 5.14 -18.01
N SER A 204 -4.67 5.61 -16.82
CA SER A 204 -3.92 6.61 -16.05
C SER A 204 -2.55 6.08 -15.63
N TYR A 205 -2.49 4.84 -15.14
CA TYR A 205 -1.24 4.18 -14.78
C TYR A 205 -0.30 4.07 -15.98
N LYS A 206 -0.79 3.61 -17.14
CA LYS A 206 0.01 3.56 -18.37
C LYS A 206 0.50 4.94 -18.82
N LYS A 207 -0.34 5.97 -18.73
CA LYS A 207 0.04 7.37 -18.99
C LYS A 207 1.21 7.79 -18.10
N TYR A 208 1.11 7.58 -16.78
CA TYR A 208 2.16 8.01 -15.86
C TYR A 208 3.43 7.15 -15.95
N CYS A 209 3.32 5.85 -16.24
CA CYS A 209 4.47 5.01 -16.58
C CYS A 209 5.22 5.55 -17.81
N GLY A 210 4.49 5.97 -18.85
CA GLY A 210 5.07 6.62 -20.02
C GLY A 210 5.77 7.94 -19.70
N VAL A 211 5.19 8.77 -18.83
CA VAL A 211 5.82 10.02 -18.35
C VAL A 211 7.13 9.74 -17.59
N LEU A 212 7.18 8.68 -16.79
CA LEU A 212 8.34 8.32 -15.99
C LEU A 212 9.35 7.42 -16.72
N GLY A 213 9.04 7.03 -17.96
CA GLY A 213 9.90 6.19 -18.79
C GLY A 213 10.08 4.77 -18.22
N VAL A 214 9.01 4.15 -17.73
CA VAL A 214 9.02 2.76 -17.23
C VAL A 214 7.93 1.94 -17.93
N ASP A 215 8.19 0.64 -18.13
CA ASP A 215 7.17 -0.30 -18.58
C ASP A 215 6.13 -0.54 -17.47
N ALA A 216 4.86 -0.50 -17.83
CA ALA A 216 3.75 -0.67 -16.88
C ALA A 216 3.65 -2.09 -16.31
N GLY A 217 4.26 -3.08 -16.99
CA GLY A 217 4.11 -4.49 -16.68
C GLY A 217 2.79 -5.07 -17.21
N ASN A 218 2.61 -6.35 -16.90
CA ASN A 218 1.43 -7.14 -17.25
C ASN A 218 0.48 -7.28 -16.05
N ASP A 219 -0.63 -8.00 -16.26
CA ASP A 219 -1.60 -8.36 -15.20
C ASP A 219 -2.20 -7.14 -14.48
N LEU A 220 -2.52 -6.10 -15.25
CA LEU A 220 -3.00 -4.81 -14.74
C LEU A 220 -4.47 -4.81 -14.32
N SER A 221 -5.23 -5.85 -14.67
CA SER A 221 -6.66 -5.92 -14.39
C SER A 221 -6.98 -6.88 -13.25
N CYS A 222 -7.76 -6.39 -12.30
CA CYS A 222 -8.46 -7.16 -11.28
C CYS A 222 -9.86 -7.64 -11.72
N GLN A 223 -10.31 -7.36 -12.95
CA GLN A 223 -11.57 -7.87 -13.52
C GLN A 223 -11.45 -9.32 -14.00
N THR A 224 -10.99 -10.20 -13.11
CA THR A 224 -10.80 -11.61 -13.38
C THR A 224 -11.41 -12.45 -12.27
N SER A 225 -11.53 -13.76 -12.48
CA SER A 225 -11.95 -14.69 -11.44
C SER A 225 -10.93 -14.85 -10.30
N ALA A 226 -9.75 -14.23 -10.39
CA ALA A 226 -8.75 -14.24 -9.32
C ALA A 226 -9.06 -13.25 -8.19
N TYR A 227 -10.05 -12.37 -8.36
CA TYR A 227 -10.43 -11.36 -7.38
C TYR A 227 -11.85 -11.60 -6.82
N PRO A 228 -12.07 -11.43 -5.50
CA PRO A 228 -11.06 -11.11 -4.48
C PRO A 228 -10.09 -12.27 -4.24
N PRO A 229 -8.80 -11.99 -3.96
CA PRO A 229 -7.79 -13.02 -3.73
C PRO A 229 -8.05 -13.71 -2.38
N THR A 230 -8.03 -15.04 -2.38
CA THR A 230 -8.29 -15.88 -1.18
C THR A 230 -7.08 -16.02 -0.26
N THR A 231 -5.89 -15.68 -0.74
CA THR A 231 -4.66 -15.62 0.05
C THR A 231 -4.13 -14.19 0.10
N PRO A 232 -3.57 -13.75 1.24
CA PRO A 232 -2.82 -12.51 1.30
C PRO A 232 -1.71 -12.50 0.23
N TRP A 233 -1.39 -11.33 -0.31
CA TRP A 233 -0.24 -11.23 -1.19
C TRP A 233 1.01 -11.67 -0.43
N PRO A 234 1.89 -12.50 -1.02
CA PRO A 234 3.09 -12.94 -0.32
C PRO A 234 3.94 -11.72 0.03
N LYS A 235 4.02 -11.39 1.33
CA LYS A 235 4.96 -10.40 1.84
C LYS A 235 6.36 -10.95 1.57
N THR A 236 6.99 -10.54 0.48
CA THR A 236 8.43 -10.72 0.34
C THR A 236 9.06 -9.96 1.51
N LYS A 237 10.00 -10.59 2.23
CA LYS A 237 10.69 -9.94 3.36
C LYS A 237 11.51 -8.77 2.82
N SER A 238 10.89 -7.61 2.65
CA SER A 238 11.62 -6.35 2.57
C SER A 238 12.31 -6.16 3.93
N PRO A 239 13.62 -5.88 3.99
CA PRO A 239 14.31 -5.75 5.27
C PRO A 239 13.67 -4.63 6.09
N SER A 240 13.20 -5.00 7.29
CA SER A 240 12.58 -4.08 8.23
C SER A 240 13.55 -2.92 8.55
N PRO A 241 13.10 -1.65 8.52
CA PRO A 241 13.95 -0.52 8.86
C PRO A 241 14.30 -0.57 10.35
N THR A 242 15.58 -0.75 10.65
CA THR A 242 16.10 -0.59 12.02
C THR A 242 16.25 0.91 12.28
N VAL A 243 15.22 1.54 12.83
CA VAL A 243 15.35 2.91 13.36
C VAL A 243 16.16 2.87 14.64
N ASN A 244 17.47 3.11 14.54
CA ASN A 244 18.22 3.64 15.67
C ASN A 244 17.88 5.14 15.77
N PRO A 245 17.38 5.63 16.91
CA PRO A 245 17.26 7.06 17.16
C PRO A 245 18.67 7.66 17.09
N THR A 246 18.95 8.47 16.07
CA THR A 246 20.21 9.22 16.05
C THR A 246 19.96 10.49 16.83
N ASP A 247 20.49 10.54 18.06
CA ASP A 247 20.61 11.77 18.84
C ASP A 247 21.34 12.83 17.99
N VAL A 248 20.73 14.00 17.88
CA VAL A 248 21.32 15.16 17.20
C VAL A 248 22.45 15.72 18.09
N PRO A 249 23.72 15.75 17.65
CA PRO A 249 24.77 16.44 18.41
C PRO A 249 24.84 17.91 17.96
N THR A 250 24.44 18.81 18.86
CA THR A 250 24.65 20.25 18.71
C THR A 250 26.14 20.56 18.83
N GLN A 251 26.80 20.97 17.74
CA GLN A 251 28.20 21.41 17.76
C GLN A 251 28.32 22.84 18.34
N LYS A 252 29.35 23.04 19.18
CA LYS A 252 30.02 24.33 19.34
C LYS A 252 31.56 24.13 19.30
N PRO A 253 32.33 24.96 18.58
CA PRO A 253 33.73 24.67 18.23
C PRO A 253 34.74 25.31 19.19
N THR A 254 35.91 24.67 19.39
CA THR A 254 37.21 25.37 19.60
C THR A 254 38.47 24.49 19.52
N SER A 255 39.43 24.98 18.72
CA SER A 255 40.92 25.02 18.81
C SER A 255 41.80 23.75 18.93
N GLN A 256 42.42 23.40 17.78
CA GLN A 256 43.87 23.14 17.49
C GLN A 256 44.69 22.03 18.19
N PRO A 257 45.80 21.56 17.56
CA PRO A 257 46.18 20.15 17.49
C PRO A 257 47.50 19.81 18.21
N THR A 258 47.76 18.50 18.39
CA THR A 258 49.12 18.01 18.69
C THR A 258 49.41 16.69 17.98
N ASN A 259 50.54 16.70 17.26
CA ASN A 259 51.19 15.59 16.56
C ASN A 259 51.86 14.63 17.55
N SER A 260 51.84 13.32 17.30
CA SER A 260 52.98 12.59 16.69
C SER A 260 52.83 11.05 16.78
N PRO A 261 53.50 10.30 15.89
CA PRO A 261 53.23 8.88 15.62
C PRO A 261 54.29 7.93 16.21
N THR A 262 53.95 6.65 16.33
CA THR A 262 54.95 5.58 16.52
C THR A 262 54.84 4.51 15.43
N ASN A 263 55.94 4.43 14.68
CA ASN A 263 56.46 3.35 13.83
C ASN A 263 56.46 1.98 14.58
N GLN A 264 56.49 0.76 14.00
CA GLN A 264 57.05 0.20 12.75
C GLN A 264 56.47 -1.26 12.54
N PRO A 265 56.78 -1.96 11.42
CA PRO A 265 56.09 -3.15 10.89
C PRO A 265 56.88 -4.47 11.04
N THR A 266 56.25 -5.60 10.68
CA THR A 266 56.98 -6.83 10.30
C THR A 266 56.25 -7.70 9.26
N ASN A 267 56.78 -7.63 8.04
CA ASN A 267 57.08 -8.69 7.04
C ASN A 267 56.23 -9.98 6.94
N ALA A 268 55.68 -10.18 5.74
CA ALA A 268 55.42 -11.47 5.06
C ALA A 268 56.79 -12.17 4.71
N PRO A 269 56.91 -13.42 4.14
CA PRO A 269 55.99 -14.04 3.16
C PRO A 269 55.90 -15.60 3.08
N THR A 270 55.02 -16.08 2.18
CA THR A 270 55.04 -17.36 1.41
C THR A 270 54.80 -18.67 2.17
N SER A 271 54.22 -19.74 1.63
CA SER A 271 54.09 -20.23 0.25
C SER A 271 52.98 -21.31 0.16
N ALA A 272 52.28 -21.37 -0.99
CA ALA A 272 51.51 -22.55 -1.41
C ALA A 272 52.45 -23.75 -1.69
N PRO A 273 51.95 -25.00 -1.60
CA PRO A 273 51.58 -25.67 -2.85
C PRO A 273 50.36 -26.61 -2.78
N THR A 274 49.85 -26.88 -3.98
CA THR A 274 48.75 -27.74 -4.42
C THR A 274 48.98 -29.23 -4.17
N SER A 275 47.90 -30.00 -3.91
CA SER A 275 47.63 -31.28 -4.60
C SER A 275 46.28 -31.88 -4.16
N ALA A 276 45.39 -32.14 -5.12
CA ALA A 276 44.31 -33.12 -4.98
C ALA A 276 44.91 -34.55 -4.97
N PRO A 277 44.26 -35.55 -4.36
CA PRO A 277 43.34 -36.39 -5.14
C PRO A 277 42.11 -36.95 -4.40
N THR A 278 41.21 -37.47 -5.22
CA THR A 278 39.89 -38.09 -5.06
C THR A 278 39.83 -39.33 -4.15
N SER A 279 38.71 -39.56 -3.46
CA SER A 279 37.88 -40.79 -3.52
C SER A 279 36.71 -40.76 -2.53
N ALA A 280 35.50 -41.09 -3.01
CA ALA A 280 34.34 -41.47 -2.20
C ALA A 280 34.56 -42.89 -1.63
N PRO A 281 33.91 -43.32 -0.51
CA PRO A 281 32.50 -43.73 -0.58
C PRO A 281 31.62 -43.50 0.67
N THR A 282 30.32 -43.50 0.37
CA THR A 282 29.08 -43.80 1.09
C THR A 282 29.11 -44.41 2.51
N SER A 283 28.26 -43.89 3.41
CA SER A 283 27.28 -44.69 4.18
C SER A 283 26.18 -43.79 4.78
N ALA A 284 24.97 -44.34 4.81
CA ALA A 284 23.68 -43.68 5.03
C ALA A 284 23.43 -43.14 6.46
N PRO A 285 22.44 -42.25 6.63
CA PRO A 285 21.65 -42.18 7.84
C PRO A 285 20.23 -42.69 7.61
N THR A 286 19.88 -43.78 8.29
CA THR A 286 18.51 -44.15 8.63
C THR A 286 18.04 -43.29 9.82
N THR A 287 16.81 -42.79 9.75
CA THR A 287 15.74 -43.02 10.75
C THR A 287 14.47 -42.29 10.32
N LYS A 288 13.41 -43.07 10.23
CA LYS A 288 12.03 -42.72 9.86
C LYS A 288 11.34 -41.98 11.01
N PRO A 289 10.64 -40.85 10.78
CA PRO A 289 9.60 -40.40 11.68
C PRO A 289 8.30 -41.15 11.37
N SER A 290 7.76 -41.82 12.39
CA SER A 290 6.39 -42.35 12.42
C SER A 290 5.57 -41.47 13.35
N SER A 291 4.51 -40.83 12.86
CA SER A 291 3.29 -40.65 13.65
C SER A 291 2.07 -40.58 12.74
N LYS A 292 1.01 -41.19 13.25
CA LYS A 292 -0.24 -41.63 12.63
C LYS A 292 -1.18 -40.46 12.32
N PRO A 293 -2.10 -40.56 11.34
CA PRO A 293 -3.05 -39.49 11.04
C PRO A 293 -4.09 -39.35 12.16
N THR A 294 -4.28 -38.13 12.67
CA THR A 294 -5.34 -37.82 13.64
C THR A 294 -6.68 -37.63 12.92
N LYS A 295 -7.74 -38.14 13.57
CA LYS A 295 -9.15 -38.21 13.13
C LYS A 295 -9.69 -36.92 12.52
N ALA A 296 -10.54 -37.09 11.49
CA ALA A 296 -11.42 -36.08 10.94
C ALA A 296 -12.37 -35.51 12.01
N PRO A 297 -12.61 -34.18 12.05
CA PRO A 297 -13.69 -33.61 12.83
C PRO A 297 -15.02 -33.81 12.09
N THR A 298 -15.93 -34.55 12.71
CA THR A 298 -17.35 -34.56 12.40
C THR A 298 -18.03 -33.35 13.04
N THR A 299 -18.68 -32.50 12.25
CA THR A 299 -19.79 -31.66 12.74
C THR A 299 -20.96 -31.76 11.78
N LYS A 300 -22.13 -31.93 12.38
CA LYS A 300 -23.45 -32.06 11.78
C LYS A 300 -23.84 -30.74 11.06
N PRO A 301 -24.64 -30.75 9.98
CA PRO A 301 -24.95 -29.54 9.21
C PRO A 301 -25.63 -28.47 10.06
N THR A 302 -25.05 -27.27 10.10
CA THR A 302 -25.71 -26.03 10.54
C THR A 302 -26.89 -25.78 9.59
N LYS A 303 -28.05 -25.38 10.12
CA LYS A 303 -29.29 -25.13 9.34
C LYS A 303 -28.97 -24.25 8.12
N ALA A 304 -29.32 -24.74 6.93
CA ALA A 304 -29.16 -24.00 5.69
C ALA A 304 -29.97 -22.68 5.72
N PRO A 305 -29.50 -21.63 5.02
CA PRO A 305 -30.25 -20.39 4.84
C PRO A 305 -31.66 -20.68 4.31
N SER A 306 -32.68 -19.99 4.84
CA SER A 306 -34.07 -20.26 4.46
C SER A 306 -34.55 -19.29 3.37
N PRO A 307 -34.96 -19.78 2.19
CA PRO A 307 -35.63 -18.96 1.18
C PRO A 307 -37.03 -18.48 1.61
N ALA A 308 -37.53 -18.92 2.78
CA ALA A 308 -38.90 -18.66 3.24
C ALA A 308 -38.99 -17.62 4.38
N GLY A 309 -37.89 -16.96 4.74
CA GLY A 309 -37.90 -15.91 5.76
C GLY A 309 -38.42 -14.56 5.22
N PRO A 310 -38.82 -13.61 6.11
CA PRO A 310 -39.26 -12.28 5.71
C PRO A 310 -38.17 -11.59 4.89
N THR A 311 -38.58 -10.87 3.84
CA THR A 311 -37.69 -10.12 2.95
C THR A 311 -36.84 -9.11 3.73
N LYS A 312 -35.55 -9.07 3.43
CA LYS A 312 -34.55 -8.19 4.04
C LYS A 312 -34.56 -6.81 3.40
N LYS A 313 -34.50 -5.77 4.22
CA LYS A 313 -34.39 -4.39 3.72
C LYS A 313 -33.03 -4.16 3.07
N VAL A 314 -32.93 -3.10 2.25
CA VAL A 314 -31.63 -2.64 1.77
C VAL A 314 -30.68 -2.46 2.95
N TRP A 315 -29.46 -2.95 2.78
CA TRP A 315 -28.35 -2.96 3.73
C TRP A 315 -28.47 -3.97 4.89
N GLU A 316 -29.50 -4.80 4.92
CA GLU A 316 -29.56 -5.90 5.87
C GLU A 316 -28.78 -7.14 5.39
N GLN A 317 -28.25 -7.92 6.33
CA GLN A 317 -27.58 -9.18 6.02
C GLN A 317 -28.58 -10.17 5.41
N CYS A 318 -28.20 -10.76 4.28
CA CYS A 318 -28.96 -11.74 3.52
C CYS A 318 -28.16 -13.02 3.23
N GLY A 319 -26.94 -13.13 3.77
CA GLY A 319 -26.10 -14.32 3.59
C GLY A 319 -24.81 -14.25 4.41
N GLY A 320 -23.99 -15.29 4.27
CA GLY A 320 -22.77 -15.50 5.05
C GLY A 320 -22.72 -16.87 5.73
N LYS A 321 -21.53 -17.29 6.11
CA LYS A 321 -21.30 -18.52 6.87
C LYS A 321 -21.95 -18.42 8.24
N ASP A 322 -22.69 -19.46 8.58
CA ASP A 322 -23.57 -19.56 9.76
C ASP A 322 -24.79 -18.61 9.77
N TYR A 323 -25.04 -17.88 8.67
CA TYR A 323 -26.26 -17.10 8.53
C TYR A 323 -27.49 -18.00 8.35
N THR A 324 -28.48 -17.83 9.23
CA THR A 324 -29.73 -18.62 9.24
C THR A 324 -30.97 -17.81 8.86
N GLY A 325 -30.81 -16.53 8.51
CA GLY A 325 -31.90 -15.64 8.14
C GLY A 325 -32.36 -15.79 6.69
N SER A 326 -33.22 -14.86 6.25
CA SER A 326 -33.74 -14.84 4.87
C SER A 326 -32.68 -14.37 3.88
N VAL A 327 -32.60 -15.05 2.74
CA VAL A 327 -31.73 -14.67 1.61
C VAL A 327 -32.41 -13.71 0.62
N ASN A 328 -33.71 -13.47 0.78
CA ASN A 328 -34.47 -12.64 -0.14
C ASN A 328 -34.39 -11.17 0.29
N CYS A 329 -34.02 -10.31 -0.64
CA CYS A 329 -34.03 -8.86 -0.45
C CYS A 329 -35.35 -8.25 -0.93
N GLU A 330 -35.74 -7.13 -0.33
CA GLU A 330 -36.91 -6.37 -0.74
C GLU A 330 -36.84 -5.96 -2.22
N ASN A 331 -38.01 -5.71 -2.81
CA ASN A 331 -38.12 -5.48 -4.25
C ASN A 331 -37.25 -4.31 -4.72
N GLY A 332 -36.48 -4.52 -5.78
CA GLY A 332 -35.49 -3.54 -6.24
C GLY A 332 -34.13 -3.67 -5.57
N SER A 333 -33.88 -4.69 -4.75
CA SER A 333 -32.58 -5.02 -4.16
C SER A 333 -32.18 -6.47 -4.38
N ILE A 334 -30.89 -6.77 -4.30
CA ILE A 334 -30.32 -8.12 -4.48
C ILE A 334 -29.44 -8.50 -3.30
N CYS A 335 -29.37 -9.78 -2.98
CA CYS A 335 -28.43 -10.26 -1.97
C CYS A 335 -27.02 -10.33 -2.58
N TYR A 336 -26.13 -9.43 -2.16
CA TYR A 336 -24.78 -9.30 -2.68
C TYR A 336 -23.77 -9.90 -1.70
N TYR A 337 -23.00 -10.88 -2.17
CA TYR A 337 -21.93 -11.51 -1.41
C TYR A 337 -20.78 -10.53 -1.17
N GLN A 338 -20.37 -10.32 0.08
CA GLN A 338 -19.21 -9.50 0.41
C GLN A 338 -18.01 -10.37 0.78
N ASP A 339 -18.22 -11.33 1.69
CA ASP A 339 -17.20 -12.30 2.09
C ASP A 339 -17.83 -13.61 2.59
N GLU A 340 -16.99 -14.57 3.00
CA GLU A 340 -17.44 -15.89 3.46
C GLU A 340 -18.47 -15.79 4.59
N TRP A 341 -18.38 -14.78 5.45
CA TRP A 341 -19.20 -14.60 6.65
C TRP A 341 -20.36 -13.63 6.45
N TYR A 342 -20.39 -12.89 5.33
CA TYR A 342 -21.34 -11.81 5.14
C TYR A 342 -21.80 -11.60 3.69
N SER A 343 -23.11 -11.47 3.51
CA SER A 343 -23.75 -10.98 2.29
C SER A 343 -24.86 -10.00 2.67
N GLN A 344 -25.09 -8.98 1.86
CA GLN A 344 -25.97 -7.85 2.20
C GLN A 344 -26.92 -7.52 1.06
N CYS A 345 -28.14 -7.10 1.39
CA CYS A 345 -29.07 -6.57 0.39
C CYS A 345 -28.59 -5.21 -0.13
N ILE A 346 -28.45 -5.05 -1.44
CA ILE A 346 -28.05 -3.77 -2.06
C ILE A 346 -29.04 -3.36 -3.16
N PRO A 347 -29.27 -2.06 -3.42
CA PRO A 347 -30.17 -1.61 -4.48
C PRO A 347 -29.71 -2.07 -5.87
N SER A 348 -30.60 -2.71 -6.62
CA SER A 348 -30.37 -3.17 -8.00
C SER A 348 -30.01 -2.05 -8.98
N LYS A 349 -30.40 -0.80 -8.69
CA LYS A 349 -30.17 0.40 -9.53
C LYS A 349 -28.85 1.13 -9.26
N GLN A 350 -28.13 0.82 -8.18
CA GLN A 350 -26.76 1.32 -7.97
C GLN A 350 -25.73 0.69 -8.93
N ARG A 351 -26.18 -0.13 -9.90
CA ARG A 351 -25.45 -0.56 -11.11
C ARG A 351 -25.23 0.55 -12.17
N ARG A 352 -25.66 1.79 -11.93
CA ARG A 352 -25.28 2.93 -12.77
C ARG A 352 -24.43 3.89 -11.94
N LEU A 353 -23.13 3.65 -11.97
CA LEU A 353 -22.10 4.53 -12.55
C LEU A 353 -20.85 3.68 -12.78
#